data_AF-A0A1W0XBU7-F1
#
_entry.id   AF-A0A1W0XBU7-F1
#
_cell.length_a   1.000
_cell.length_b   1.000
_cell.length_c   1.000
_cell.angle_alpha   90.00
_cell.angle_beta   90.00
_cell.angle_gamma   90.00
#
_symmetry.space_group_name_H-M   'P 1'
#
loop_
_entity.id
_entity.type
_entity.pdbx_description
1 polymer ?
#
loop_
_entity_poly.entity_id
_entity_poly.type
_entity_poly.pdbx_seq_one_letter_code
_entity_poly.pdbx_strand_id
1 'polypeptide(L)'
;MNDFAGARNMLLITSSDADSVIRNRKRSPTWLTTTPFPLPNTVYCSLLNVLNWTTVFVGLNVDSLDRLYHQYAFSRVTAELAGCGIQFTVPATISSATDAATVRRMLRDFHRKSRSMREESWSGPLDFPVARTVIPWASGGFENFTWRVNANDDEKIKRAYRSVLLLTLVDEARYVSPTINSLIQEWLDISRRDYNNTNPPNELPIPIVTASHAAVEMAGVAAVEVLAGQHGKLTGDYGHLLADFIRNRTLDLQVGPWMMNSRGFAQVGVQIASFDWQTGHFQVFMKATENDIEETFDWIRINSTQSVWFGQADLPTGLPLCRLGSEECQTEKTWRAQVAGISCSVLLALAVLVVTLWISFCHFDISCQWRLKGEEALTVPHWNLKLLLSNFGHEAPPSDDIVRAVSLDSQNDYGLSDENPQ
;
A
#
# COMPACT_ATOMS: atom_id res chain seq x y z
N MET A 1 -31.24 16.13 7.68
CA MET A 1 -31.28 16.61 9.09
C MET A 1 -30.81 18.05 9.22
N ASN A 2 -29.71 18.44 8.56
CA ASN A 2 -29.23 19.83 8.50
C ASN A 2 -30.30 20.86 8.12
N ASP A 3 -30.99 20.67 6.99
CA ASP A 3 -31.94 21.67 6.49
C ASP A 3 -33.08 21.92 7.47
N PHE A 4 -33.48 20.89 8.22
CA PHE A 4 -34.46 21.01 9.29
C PHE A 4 -33.91 21.80 10.47
N ALA A 5 -32.71 21.47 10.97
CA ALA A 5 -32.09 22.18 12.09
C ALA A 5 -31.84 23.66 11.75
N GLY A 6 -31.33 23.95 10.54
CA GLY A 6 -31.15 25.31 10.05
C GLY A 6 -32.47 26.07 9.93
N ALA A 7 -33.51 25.46 9.34
CA ALA A 7 -34.83 26.09 9.21
C ALA A 7 -35.52 26.36 10.56
N ARG A 8 -35.20 25.58 11.59
CA ARG A 8 -35.71 25.75 12.95
C ARG A 8 -34.76 26.51 13.87
N ASN A 9 -33.64 27.04 13.35
CA ASN A 9 -32.61 27.67 14.16
C ASN A 9 -32.20 26.82 15.38
N MET A 10 -32.04 25.52 15.18
CA MET A 10 -31.61 24.57 16.23
C MET A 10 -30.12 24.31 16.10
N LEU A 11 -29.39 24.37 17.21
CA LEU A 11 -27.99 23.93 17.26
C LEU A 11 -27.95 22.43 16.98
N LEU A 12 -27.14 22.03 15.99
CA LEU A 12 -26.86 20.64 15.70
C LEU A 12 -25.36 20.42 15.82
N ILE A 13 -24.93 19.51 16.69
CA ILE A 13 -23.53 19.08 16.79
C ILE A 13 -23.47 17.59 16.44
N THR A 14 -22.64 17.23 15.46
CA THR A 14 -22.40 15.83 15.08
C THR A 14 -20.98 15.41 15.46
N SER A 15 -20.76 14.13 15.72
CA SER A 15 -19.45 13.57 16.11
C SER A 15 -18.90 12.52 15.14
N SER A 16 -19.63 12.23 14.05
CA SER A 16 -19.26 11.19 13.08
C SER A 16 -19.30 11.65 11.61
N ASP A 17 -19.81 12.85 11.34
CA ASP A 17 -19.94 13.38 9.98
C ASP A 17 -18.90 14.46 9.70
N ALA A 18 -18.25 14.36 8.55
CA ALA A 18 -17.25 15.29 8.06
C ALA A 18 -17.67 15.96 6.74
N ASP A 19 -18.92 15.80 6.28
CA ASP A 19 -19.38 16.29 4.97
C ASP A 19 -19.01 17.76 4.75
N SER A 20 -18.51 18.04 3.54
CA SER A 20 -18.26 19.37 3.01
C SER A 20 -19.42 20.37 3.20
N VAL A 21 -20.67 19.91 3.22
CA VAL A 21 -21.85 20.76 3.42
C VAL A 21 -21.81 21.43 4.80
N ILE A 22 -21.34 20.74 5.83
CA ILE A 22 -21.20 21.27 7.21
C ILE A 22 -20.33 22.53 7.22
N ARG A 23 -19.31 22.56 6.35
CA ARG A 23 -18.33 23.65 6.25
C ARG A 23 -18.92 24.91 5.62
N ASN A 24 -20.05 24.78 4.89
CA ASN A 24 -20.72 25.92 4.26
C ASN A 24 -21.72 26.58 5.23
N ARG A 25 -21.26 27.62 5.94
CA ARG A 25 -22.09 28.38 6.89
C ARG A 25 -23.37 28.96 6.30
N LYS A 26 -23.45 29.19 4.98
CA LYS A 26 -24.69 29.66 4.35
C LYS A 26 -25.76 28.57 4.27
N ARG A 27 -25.35 27.31 4.17
CA ARG A 27 -26.24 26.13 4.10
C ARG A 27 -26.44 25.46 5.46
N SER A 28 -25.47 25.59 6.35
CA SER A 28 -25.44 24.88 7.63
C SER A 28 -25.07 25.82 8.78
N PRO A 29 -25.82 26.92 8.99
CA PRO A 29 -25.38 27.98 9.89
C PRO A 29 -25.42 27.60 11.38
N THR A 30 -26.19 26.59 11.76
CA THR A 30 -26.31 26.09 13.14
C THR A 30 -25.68 24.72 13.32
N TRP A 31 -25.04 24.18 12.28
CA TRP A 31 -24.39 22.88 12.32
C TRP A 31 -22.91 23.04 12.69
N LEU A 32 -22.49 22.28 13.69
CA LEU A 32 -21.11 22.09 14.09
C LEU A 32 -20.73 20.61 14.02
N THR A 33 -19.44 20.33 13.93
CA THR A 33 -18.94 18.95 13.99
C THR A 33 -17.75 18.82 14.92
N THR A 34 -17.82 17.86 15.84
CA THR A 34 -16.71 17.40 16.68
C THR A 34 -16.03 16.16 16.12
N THR A 35 -16.38 15.74 14.90
CA THR A 35 -15.83 14.54 14.26
C THR A 35 -14.30 14.51 14.36
N PRO A 36 -13.70 13.41 14.83
CA PRO A 36 -12.28 13.36 15.17
C PRO A 36 -11.37 13.15 13.96
N PHE A 37 -11.94 12.98 12.77
CA PHE A 37 -11.23 12.79 11.52
C PHE A 37 -11.68 13.81 10.47
N PRO A 38 -10.77 14.22 9.56
CA PRO A 38 -11.10 15.15 8.49
C PRO A 38 -11.75 14.44 7.30
N LEU A 39 -12.07 15.24 6.28
CA LEU A 39 -12.41 14.77 4.95
C LEU A 39 -11.22 13.99 4.33
N PRO A 40 -11.36 12.68 4.07
CA PRO A 40 -10.23 11.86 3.62
C PRO A 40 -9.62 12.36 2.32
N ASN A 41 -10.43 12.76 1.34
CA ASN A 41 -9.98 13.29 0.05
C ASN A 41 -8.99 14.45 0.18
N THR A 42 -9.31 15.41 1.04
CA THR A 42 -8.49 16.59 1.30
C THR A 42 -7.11 16.21 1.85
N VAL A 43 -7.09 15.24 2.78
CA VAL A 43 -5.86 14.71 3.36
C VAL A 43 -4.97 14.10 2.27
N TYR A 44 -5.52 13.29 1.36
CA TYR A 44 -4.73 12.67 0.29
C TYR A 44 -4.20 13.67 -0.71
N CYS A 45 -5.02 14.60 -1.17
CA CYS A 45 -4.58 15.59 -2.14
C CYS A 45 -3.44 16.41 -1.55
N SER A 46 -3.58 16.91 -0.31
CA SER A 46 -2.49 17.63 0.37
C SER A 46 -1.24 16.75 0.53
N LEU A 47 -1.40 15.51 1.01
CA LEU A 47 -0.29 14.60 1.22
C LEU A 47 0.48 14.30 -0.07
N LEU A 48 -0.24 13.94 -1.13
CA LEU A 48 0.36 13.57 -2.41
C LEU A 48 1.05 14.77 -3.04
N ASN A 49 0.49 15.98 -2.89
CA ASN A 49 1.12 17.22 -3.32
C ASN A 49 2.43 17.48 -2.56
N VAL A 50 2.42 17.39 -1.22
CA VAL A 50 3.64 17.58 -0.40
C VAL A 50 4.73 16.57 -0.76
N LEU A 51 4.36 15.35 -1.15
CA LEU A 51 5.29 14.31 -1.56
C LEU A 51 5.67 14.36 -3.04
N ASN A 52 5.12 15.28 -3.83
CA ASN A 52 5.27 15.34 -5.28
C ASN A 52 4.89 14.02 -5.98
N TRP A 53 3.82 13.37 -5.53
CA TRP A 53 3.33 12.11 -6.07
C TRP A 53 2.11 12.36 -6.95
N THR A 54 2.28 12.28 -8.26
CA THR A 54 1.21 12.58 -9.24
C THR A 54 0.45 11.35 -9.72
N THR A 55 0.94 10.16 -9.40
CA THR A 55 0.36 8.87 -9.81
C THR A 55 0.24 7.94 -8.61
N VAL A 56 -0.94 7.34 -8.42
CA VAL A 56 -1.19 6.36 -7.36
C VAL A 56 -1.94 5.13 -7.87
N PHE A 57 -1.68 3.98 -7.29
CA PHE A 57 -2.47 2.76 -7.50
C PHE A 57 -3.40 2.59 -6.32
N VAL A 58 -4.71 2.37 -6.50
CA VAL A 58 -5.68 2.38 -5.39
C VAL A 58 -6.46 1.07 -5.39
N GLY A 59 -6.19 0.20 -4.43
CA GLY A 59 -6.93 -1.04 -4.17
C GLY A 59 -8.02 -0.85 -3.12
N LEU A 60 -9.10 -1.61 -3.27
CA LEU A 60 -10.20 -1.73 -2.30
C LEU A 60 -10.36 -3.20 -1.95
N ASN A 61 -10.36 -3.51 -0.66
CA ASN A 61 -10.76 -4.81 -0.15
C ASN A 61 -12.28 -4.87 -0.03
N VAL A 62 -12.92 -5.84 -0.70
CA VAL A 62 -14.38 -5.99 -0.71
C VAL A 62 -14.91 -6.97 0.33
N ASP A 63 -14.05 -7.67 1.05
CA ASP A 63 -14.44 -8.73 1.99
C ASP A 63 -14.60 -8.26 3.44
N SER A 64 -14.41 -6.96 3.70
CA SER A 64 -14.61 -6.38 5.02
C SER A 64 -16.08 -6.41 5.43
N LEU A 65 -16.38 -6.69 6.70
CA LEU A 65 -17.72 -6.51 7.28
C LEU A 65 -18.29 -5.10 7.01
N ASP A 66 -17.41 -4.08 6.97
CA ASP A 66 -17.75 -2.69 6.68
C ASP A 66 -17.66 -2.32 5.19
N ARG A 67 -17.93 -3.27 4.29
CA ARG A 67 -17.81 -3.10 2.83
C ARG A 67 -18.46 -1.82 2.32
N LEU A 68 -19.67 -1.48 2.81
CA LEU A 68 -20.39 -0.29 2.37
C LEU A 68 -19.65 1.01 2.72
N TYR A 69 -19.04 1.08 3.91
CA TYR A 69 -18.27 2.23 4.33
C TYR A 69 -16.99 2.37 3.49
N HIS A 70 -16.24 1.28 3.31
CA HIS A 70 -15.03 1.31 2.49
C HIS A 70 -15.32 1.64 1.03
N GLN A 71 -16.40 1.10 0.45
CA GLN A 71 -16.86 1.49 -0.89
C GLN A 71 -17.23 2.97 -0.98
N TYR A 72 -17.95 3.49 0.02
CA TYR A 72 -18.29 4.91 0.09
C TYR A 72 -17.02 5.78 0.16
N ALA A 73 -16.11 5.49 1.10
CA ALA A 73 -14.85 6.20 1.27
C ALA A 73 -14.00 6.15 -0.01
N PHE A 74 -13.85 4.97 -0.60
CA PHE A 74 -13.14 4.76 -1.86
C PHE A 74 -13.70 5.62 -2.99
N SER A 75 -15.02 5.64 -3.16
CA SER A 75 -15.68 6.42 -4.22
C SER A 75 -15.47 7.93 -4.05
N ARG A 76 -15.54 8.43 -2.82
CA ARG A 76 -15.30 9.84 -2.49
C ARG A 76 -13.86 10.24 -2.74
N VAL A 77 -12.94 9.41 -2.27
CA VAL A 77 -11.50 9.64 -2.47
C VAL A 77 -11.14 9.65 -3.94
N THR A 78 -11.56 8.64 -4.71
CA THR A 78 -11.19 8.51 -6.12
C THR A 78 -11.77 9.62 -6.99
N ALA A 79 -13.00 10.06 -6.72
CA ALA A 79 -13.60 11.22 -7.40
C ALA A 79 -12.76 12.49 -7.20
N GLU A 80 -12.22 12.68 -6.01
CA GLU A 80 -11.50 13.89 -5.61
C GLU A 80 -10.02 13.87 -6.00
N LEU A 81 -9.39 12.69 -6.02
CA LEU A 81 -8.02 12.53 -6.55
C LEU A 81 -7.92 13.06 -7.98
N ALA A 82 -8.93 12.80 -8.81
CA ALA A 82 -9.00 13.38 -10.16
C ALA A 82 -9.09 14.92 -10.11
N GLY A 83 -9.88 15.47 -9.18
CA GLY A 83 -10.05 16.92 -8.99
C GLY A 83 -8.75 17.64 -8.63
N CYS A 84 -7.85 17.00 -7.87
CA CYS A 84 -6.55 17.56 -7.51
C CYS A 84 -5.42 17.19 -8.49
N GLY A 85 -5.75 16.67 -9.67
CA GLY A 85 -4.76 16.38 -10.73
C GLY A 85 -3.94 15.11 -10.51
N ILE A 86 -4.34 14.24 -9.59
CA ILE A 86 -3.70 12.97 -9.33
C ILE A 86 -4.24 11.92 -10.28
N GLN A 87 -3.34 11.30 -11.05
CA GLN A 87 -3.69 10.15 -11.88
C GLN A 87 -3.74 8.90 -11.01
N PHE A 88 -4.77 8.08 -11.18
CA PHE A 88 -4.85 6.83 -10.44
C PHE A 88 -5.27 5.64 -11.28
N THR A 89 -4.80 4.46 -10.87
CA THR A 89 -5.25 3.18 -11.42
C THR A 89 -5.95 2.39 -10.33
N VAL A 90 -7.18 1.96 -10.61
CA VAL A 90 -7.94 1.05 -9.75
C VAL A 90 -7.81 -0.35 -10.34
N PRO A 91 -7.19 -1.33 -9.66
CA PRO A 91 -7.25 -2.72 -10.08
C PRO A 91 -8.66 -3.28 -9.88
N ALA A 92 -8.90 -4.48 -10.41
CA ALA A 92 -10.03 -5.28 -9.95
C ALA A 92 -9.98 -5.40 -8.42
N THR A 93 -11.16 -5.33 -7.79
CA THR A 93 -11.37 -5.41 -6.33
C THR A 93 -10.60 -6.58 -5.72
N ILE A 94 -9.94 -6.35 -4.60
CA ILE A 94 -9.21 -7.38 -3.84
C ILE A 94 -10.20 -8.04 -2.88
N SER A 95 -10.25 -9.36 -2.88
CA SER A 95 -10.94 -10.16 -1.86
C SER A 95 -9.92 -11.06 -1.14
N SER A 96 -10.22 -11.48 0.09
CA SER A 96 -9.51 -12.55 0.80
C SER A 96 -9.44 -13.86 -0.01
N ALA A 97 -10.44 -14.10 -0.87
CA ALA A 97 -10.48 -15.23 -1.80
C ALA A 97 -9.76 -14.97 -3.15
N THR A 98 -8.95 -13.91 -3.27
CA THR A 98 -8.27 -13.60 -4.53
C THR A 98 -7.22 -14.65 -4.85
N ASP A 99 -7.34 -15.27 -6.04
CA ASP A 99 -6.35 -16.25 -6.48
C ASP A 99 -4.95 -15.63 -6.72
N ALA A 100 -3.91 -16.46 -6.60
CA ALA A 100 -2.53 -16.03 -6.80
C ALA A 100 -2.27 -15.45 -8.20
N ALA A 101 -3.03 -15.85 -9.22
CA ALA A 101 -2.87 -15.36 -10.59
C ALA A 101 -3.34 -13.90 -10.72
N THR A 102 -4.43 -13.56 -10.05
CA THR A 102 -5.02 -12.22 -9.99
C THR A 102 -4.11 -11.29 -9.21
N VAL A 103 -3.55 -11.74 -8.08
CA VAL A 103 -2.56 -10.93 -7.38
C VAL A 103 -1.30 -10.72 -8.23
N ARG A 104 -0.76 -11.76 -8.88
CA ARG A 104 0.39 -11.59 -9.80
C ARG A 104 0.09 -10.61 -10.93
N ARG A 105 -1.14 -10.60 -11.46
CA ARG A 105 -1.59 -9.63 -12.47
C ARG A 105 -1.61 -8.22 -11.89
N MET A 106 -2.17 -8.05 -10.70
CA MET A 106 -2.22 -6.77 -9.99
C MET A 106 -0.83 -6.21 -9.71
N LEU A 107 0.09 -7.03 -9.18
CA LEU A 107 1.47 -6.62 -8.93
C LEU A 107 2.20 -6.25 -10.21
N ARG A 108 1.94 -6.96 -11.32
CA ARG A 108 2.49 -6.64 -12.64
C ARG A 108 1.98 -5.28 -13.12
N ASP A 109 0.68 -5.01 -12.95
CA ASP A 109 0.06 -3.75 -13.34
C ASP A 109 0.57 -2.60 -12.47
N PHE A 110 0.65 -2.82 -11.15
CA PHE A 110 1.24 -1.88 -10.21
C PHE A 110 2.67 -1.54 -10.63
N HIS A 111 3.54 -2.54 -10.82
CA HIS A 111 4.94 -2.32 -11.23
C HIS A 111 5.10 -1.52 -12.53
N ARG A 112 4.14 -1.67 -13.45
CA ARG A 112 4.13 -0.98 -14.76
C ARG A 112 3.56 0.44 -14.70
N LYS A 113 2.62 0.72 -13.79
CA LYS A 113 1.82 1.94 -13.82
C LYS A 113 2.08 2.89 -12.66
N SER A 114 2.63 2.40 -11.55
CA SER A 114 2.83 3.21 -10.35
C SER A 114 4.05 2.78 -9.53
N ARG A 115 4.53 3.67 -8.66
CA ARG A 115 5.47 3.36 -7.57
C ARG A 115 4.83 3.43 -6.20
N SER A 116 3.65 4.02 -6.12
CA SER A 116 2.85 4.12 -4.91
C SER A 116 1.58 3.29 -5.06
N MET A 117 1.36 2.41 -4.10
CA MET A 117 0.10 1.68 -3.98
C MET A 117 -0.55 2.12 -2.69
N ARG A 118 -1.85 2.35 -2.78
CA ARG A 118 -2.76 2.61 -1.71
C ARG A 118 -3.71 1.42 -1.65
N GLU A 119 -3.98 0.99 -0.44
CA GLU A 119 -4.92 -0.08 -0.19
C GLU A 119 -5.89 0.39 0.90
N GLU A 120 -7.17 0.40 0.58
CA GLU A 120 -8.22 0.49 1.58
C GLU A 120 -8.60 -0.94 1.92
N SER A 121 -7.97 -1.48 2.97
CA SER A 121 -8.15 -2.88 3.33
C SER A 121 -8.30 -3.09 4.83
N TRP A 122 -9.03 -4.16 5.12
CA TRP A 122 -8.97 -4.97 6.34
C TRP A 122 -7.53 -5.43 6.62
N SER A 123 -7.15 -5.49 7.89
CA SER A 123 -5.82 -5.84 8.41
C SER A 123 -5.54 -7.35 8.45
N GLY A 124 -5.90 -8.06 7.37
CA GLY A 124 -5.35 -9.40 7.15
C GLY A 124 -3.86 -9.30 6.84
N PRO A 125 -3.05 -10.34 7.12
CA PRO A 125 -1.67 -10.40 6.67
C PRO A 125 -1.65 -10.23 5.14
N LEU A 126 -1.15 -9.07 4.69
CA LEU A 126 -0.89 -8.85 3.28
C LEU A 126 0.36 -9.64 2.92
N ASP A 127 0.20 -10.66 2.08
CA ASP A 127 1.32 -11.37 1.44
C ASP A 127 2.12 -10.47 0.46
N PHE A 128 1.82 -9.17 0.37
CA PHE A 128 2.26 -8.29 -0.71
C PHE A 128 3.02 -7.03 -0.26
N PRO A 129 4.28 -6.82 -0.72
CA PRO A 129 5.20 -5.81 -0.17
C PRO A 129 5.13 -4.38 -0.72
N VAL A 130 3.98 -3.81 -1.09
CA VAL A 130 3.91 -2.36 -1.32
C VAL A 130 2.46 -1.91 -1.10
N ALA A 131 2.14 -1.40 0.10
CA ALA A 131 0.81 -0.86 0.38
C ALA A 131 0.91 0.35 1.30
N ARG A 132 0.24 1.44 0.93
CA ARG A 132 -0.18 2.49 1.85
C ARG A 132 -1.56 2.13 2.34
N THR A 133 -1.65 1.65 3.57
CA THR A 133 -2.94 1.36 4.18
C THR A 133 -3.43 2.59 4.93
N VAL A 134 -4.72 2.85 4.78
CA VAL A 134 -5.39 3.93 5.49
C VAL A 134 -6.21 3.28 6.57
N ILE A 135 -5.93 3.65 7.80
CA ILE A 135 -6.72 3.21 8.94
C ILE A 135 -7.27 4.46 9.59
N PRO A 136 -8.58 4.61 9.71
CA PRO A 136 -9.13 5.82 10.30
C PRO A 136 -8.69 5.94 11.78
N TRP A 137 -8.61 4.83 12.52
CA TRP A 137 -7.95 4.70 13.83
C TRP A 137 -7.74 3.22 14.21
N ALA A 138 -6.79 2.92 15.10
CA ALA A 138 -6.65 1.57 15.66
C ALA A 138 -7.84 1.23 16.58
N SER A 139 -8.69 0.29 16.18
CA SER A 139 -9.71 -0.31 17.06
C SER A 139 -9.95 -1.77 16.71
N GLY A 140 -10.64 -2.50 17.59
CA GLY A 140 -11.00 -3.91 17.35
C GLY A 140 -11.72 -4.13 16.01
N GLY A 141 -12.52 -3.15 15.55
CA GLY A 141 -13.21 -3.21 14.26
C GLY A 141 -12.32 -2.98 13.03
N PHE A 142 -11.14 -2.37 13.18
CA PHE A 142 -10.18 -2.15 12.09
C PHE A 142 -8.96 -3.10 12.16
N GLU A 143 -9.05 -4.11 13.04
CA GLU A 143 -8.01 -4.99 13.60
C GLU A 143 -6.60 -4.35 13.80
N ASN A 144 -5.76 -5.05 14.56
CA ASN A 144 -4.41 -4.56 14.79
C ASN A 144 -3.60 -4.71 13.50
N PHE A 145 -3.20 -3.60 12.89
CA PHE A 145 -2.31 -3.60 11.72
C PHE A 145 -0.93 -4.14 12.09
N THR A 146 -0.80 -5.46 12.02
CA THR A 146 0.38 -6.23 12.44
C THR A 146 0.93 -7.03 11.27
N TRP A 147 2.25 -7.12 11.19
CA TRP A 147 2.95 -8.02 10.26
C TRP A 147 3.02 -9.46 10.78
N ARG A 148 2.77 -9.64 12.08
CA ARG A 148 2.95 -10.91 12.78
C ARG A 148 1.62 -11.64 12.86
N VAL A 149 1.52 -12.75 12.15
CA VAL A 149 0.36 -13.66 12.19
C VAL A 149 0.72 -15.06 12.66
N ASN A 150 1.94 -15.23 13.18
CA ASN A 150 2.50 -16.49 13.65
C ASN A 150 2.56 -17.53 12.52
N ALA A 151 2.88 -17.08 11.30
CA ALA A 151 3.11 -17.94 10.13
C ALA A 151 4.61 -18.07 9.83
N ASN A 152 4.97 -19.08 9.02
CA ASN A 152 6.36 -19.31 8.60
C ASN A 152 6.96 -18.15 7.80
N ASP A 153 6.11 -17.30 7.21
CA ASP A 153 6.51 -16.17 6.38
C ASP A 153 6.53 -14.83 7.12
N ASP A 154 6.29 -14.79 8.44
CA ASP A 154 6.25 -13.56 9.25
C ASP A 154 7.51 -12.69 9.05
N GLU A 155 8.71 -13.28 8.94
CA GLU A 155 9.95 -12.51 8.70
C GLU A 155 10.03 -11.93 7.29
N LYS A 156 9.43 -12.58 6.29
CA LYS A 156 9.31 -12.04 4.93
C LYS A 156 8.30 -10.89 4.91
N ILE A 157 7.17 -11.05 5.60
CA ILE A 157 6.13 -10.03 5.73
C ILE A 157 6.68 -8.82 6.50
N LYS A 158 7.37 -9.03 7.62
CA LYS A 158 8.06 -7.97 8.35
C LYS A 158 8.99 -7.17 7.44
N ARG A 159 9.68 -7.84 6.50
CA ARG A 159 10.65 -7.18 5.61
C ARG A 159 9.94 -6.37 4.55
N ALA A 160 8.82 -6.89 4.07
CA ALA A 160 7.90 -6.21 3.19
C ALA A 160 7.32 -4.94 3.81
N TYR A 161 6.99 -4.97 5.11
CA TYR A 161 6.43 -3.83 5.85
C TYR A 161 7.34 -2.61 5.89
N ARG A 162 8.65 -2.74 5.61
CA ARG A 162 9.58 -1.59 5.45
C ARG A 162 9.18 -0.62 4.33
N SER A 163 8.31 -1.04 3.42
CA SER A 163 7.73 -0.23 2.33
C SER A 163 6.34 0.33 2.66
N VAL A 164 5.80 0.03 3.84
CA VAL A 164 4.45 0.39 4.22
C VAL A 164 4.48 1.72 4.95
N LEU A 165 3.61 2.62 4.50
CA LEU A 165 3.30 3.85 5.22
C LEU A 165 1.86 3.76 5.68
N LEU A 166 1.67 3.96 6.98
CA LEU A 166 0.36 3.96 7.61
C LEU A 166 -0.10 5.40 7.75
N LEU A 167 -1.17 5.76 7.03
CA LEU A 167 -1.85 7.04 7.23
C LEU A 167 -3.00 6.83 8.21
N THR A 168 -2.93 7.53 9.35
CA THR A 168 -4.01 7.58 10.34
C THR A 168 -4.72 8.92 10.24
N LEU A 169 -6.05 8.89 10.13
CA LEU A 169 -6.88 10.11 10.03
C LEU A 169 -7.16 10.76 11.39
N VAL A 170 -6.56 10.22 12.44
CA VAL A 170 -6.71 10.62 13.83
C VAL A 170 -5.32 10.69 14.46
N ASP A 171 -5.04 11.75 15.22
CA ASP A 171 -3.85 11.83 16.08
C ASP A 171 -4.10 11.04 17.37
N GLU A 172 -3.69 9.77 17.36
CA GLU A 172 -3.88 8.85 18.49
C GLU A 172 -3.26 9.35 19.80
N ALA A 173 -2.23 10.19 19.73
CA ALA A 173 -1.60 10.76 20.93
C ALA A 173 -2.57 11.64 21.74
N ARG A 174 -3.64 12.15 21.14
CA ARG A 174 -4.67 12.93 21.83
C ARG A 174 -5.56 12.07 22.73
N TYR A 175 -5.68 10.78 22.43
CA TYR A 175 -6.64 9.88 23.09
C TYR A 175 -6.00 8.95 24.12
N VAL A 176 -4.70 9.11 24.38
CA VAL A 176 -3.96 8.34 25.40
C VAL A 176 -3.70 9.13 26.68
N SER A 177 -4.34 10.30 26.84
CA SER A 177 -4.17 11.14 28.02
C SER A 177 -4.73 10.46 29.28
N PRO A 178 -4.20 10.77 30.49
CA PRO A 178 -4.71 10.22 31.74
C PRO A 178 -6.22 10.49 31.93
N THR A 179 -6.68 11.68 31.52
CA THR A 179 -8.10 12.07 31.64
C THR A 179 -9.00 11.25 30.72
N ILE A 180 -8.58 11.02 29.47
CA ILE A 180 -9.31 10.14 28.55
C ILE A 180 -9.32 8.71 29.12
N ASN A 181 -8.20 8.22 29.65
CA ASN A 181 -8.13 6.88 30.23
C ASN A 181 -9.08 6.71 31.43
N SER A 182 -9.27 7.74 32.26
CA SER A 182 -10.30 7.69 33.33
C SER A 182 -11.72 7.67 32.78
N LEU A 183 -12.01 8.47 31.76
CA LEU A 183 -13.33 8.51 31.11
C LEU A 183 -13.66 7.20 30.38
N ILE A 184 -12.66 6.51 29.82
CA ILE A 184 -12.85 5.21 29.19
C ILE A 184 -13.45 4.22 30.18
N GLN A 185 -12.94 4.14 31.41
CA GLN A 185 -13.49 3.22 32.42
C GLN A 185 -14.94 3.59 32.76
N GLU A 186 -15.24 4.88 32.89
CA GLU A 186 -16.62 5.34 33.13
C GLU A 186 -17.56 4.99 31.98
N TRP A 187 -17.15 5.20 30.73
CA TRP A 187 -17.93 4.83 29.55
C TRP A 187 -18.16 3.31 29.47
N LEU A 188 -17.15 2.50 29.82
CA LEU A 188 -17.27 1.05 29.89
C LEU A 188 -18.29 0.63 30.94
N ASP A 189 -18.25 1.24 32.12
CA ASP A 189 -19.16 0.93 33.23
C ASP A 189 -20.60 1.31 32.89
N ILE A 190 -20.83 2.51 32.33
CA ILE A 190 -22.14 2.95 31.84
C ILE A 190 -22.66 2.01 30.74
N SER A 191 -21.82 1.69 29.76
CA SER A 191 -22.19 0.81 28.63
C SER A 191 -22.64 -0.57 29.11
N ARG A 192 -21.96 -1.14 30.10
CA ARG A 192 -22.33 -2.43 30.71
C ARG A 192 -23.59 -2.31 31.56
N ARG A 193 -23.64 -1.34 32.46
CA ARG A 193 -24.69 -1.20 33.47
C ARG A 193 -26.02 -0.79 32.86
N ASP A 194 -26.00 0.19 31.96
CA ASP A 194 -27.22 0.87 31.49
C ASP A 194 -27.70 0.34 30.13
N TYR A 195 -26.81 -0.28 29.34
CA TYR A 195 -27.13 -0.78 27.99
C TYR A 195 -26.88 -2.29 27.81
N ASN A 196 -26.44 -3.00 28.85
CA ASN A 196 -26.11 -4.43 28.80
C ASN A 196 -25.11 -4.79 27.68
N ASN A 197 -24.22 -3.86 27.33
CA ASN A 197 -23.18 -4.11 26.35
C ASN A 197 -21.99 -4.81 27.01
N THR A 198 -21.81 -6.09 26.72
CA THR A 198 -20.77 -6.94 27.30
C THR A 198 -19.46 -6.98 26.50
N ASN A 199 -19.44 -6.44 25.26
CA ASN A 199 -18.26 -6.35 24.38
C ASN A 199 -17.76 -4.93 24.08
N PRO A 200 -17.72 -4.01 25.06
CA PRO A 200 -17.50 -2.60 24.76
C PRO A 200 -16.11 -2.23 24.16
N PRO A 201 -14.97 -2.93 24.37
CA PRO A 201 -13.70 -2.53 23.73
C PRO A 201 -13.69 -2.66 22.20
N ASN A 202 -14.49 -3.59 21.64
CA ASN A 202 -14.61 -3.76 20.19
C ASN A 202 -15.63 -2.79 19.57
N GLU A 203 -16.53 -2.25 20.40
CA GLU A 203 -17.68 -1.45 19.96
C GLU A 203 -17.55 0.05 20.28
N LEU A 204 -16.58 0.45 21.11
CA LEU A 204 -16.35 1.84 21.47
C LEU A 204 -15.13 2.41 20.72
N PRO A 205 -15.33 2.99 19.52
CA PRO A 205 -14.28 3.76 18.86
C PRO A 205 -13.95 5.00 19.70
N ILE A 206 -12.89 4.93 20.51
CA ILE A 206 -12.50 5.96 21.48
C ILE A 206 -12.52 7.38 20.88
N PRO A 207 -12.01 7.63 19.65
CA PRO A 207 -12.09 8.97 19.06
C PRO A 207 -13.52 9.50 18.91
N ILE A 208 -14.48 8.64 18.50
CA ILE A 208 -15.89 9.01 18.30
C ILE A 208 -16.60 9.20 19.64
N VAL A 209 -16.33 8.35 20.63
CA VAL A 209 -16.94 8.48 21.96
C VAL A 209 -16.45 9.77 22.61
N THR A 210 -15.16 10.06 22.49
CA THR A 210 -14.55 11.32 22.95
C THR A 210 -15.17 12.52 22.25
N ALA A 211 -15.33 12.48 20.92
CA ALA A 211 -15.97 13.54 20.15
C ALA A 211 -17.43 13.76 20.54
N SER A 212 -18.16 12.69 20.85
CA SER A 212 -19.56 12.74 21.29
C SER A 212 -19.68 13.34 22.70
N HIS A 213 -18.79 12.96 23.61
CA HIS A 213 -18.69 13.57 24.93
C HIS A 213 -18.38 15.08 24.80
N ALA A 214 -17.39 15.44 23.98
CA ALA A 214 -17.04 16.82 23.70
C ALA A 214 -18.24 17.62 23.19
N ALA A 215 -19.01 17.07 22.25
CA ALA A 215 -20.19 17.73 21.69
C ALA A 215 -21.22 18.10 22.76
N VAL A 216 -21.48 17.19 23.70
CA VAL A 216 -22.44 17.43 24.79
C VAL A 216 -21.91 18.50 25.75
N GLU A 217 -20.65 18.43 26.16
CA GLU A 217 -20.05 19.45 27.01
C GLU A 217 -20.05 20.82 26.35
N MET A 218 -19.70 20.91 25.06
CA MET A 218 -19.72 22.18 24.32
C MET A 218 -21.11 22.81 24.28
N ALA A 219 -22.15 22.00 24.05
CA ALA A 219 -23.53 22.49 24.08
C ALA A 219 -23.90 23.04 25.47
N GLY A 220 -23.46 22.36 26.54
CA GLY A 220 -23.63 22.81 27.92
C GLY A 220 -22.92 24.13 28.21
N VAL A 221 -21.64 24.24 27.83
CA VAL A 221 -20.85 25.48 27.98
C VAL A 221 -21.52 26.64 27.26
N ALA A 222 -21.89 26.46 25.98
CA ALA A 222 -22.55 27.49 25.19
C ALA A 222 -23.88 27.93 25.81
N ALA A 223 -24.69 26.98 26.30
CA ALA A 223 -25.97 27.30 26.95
C ALA A 223 -25.79 28.12 28.23
N VAL A 224 -24.84 27.72 29.09
CA VAL A 224 -24.53 28.44 30.35
C VAL A 224 -24.04 29.86 30.07
N GLU A 225 -23.11 30.03 29.13
CA GLU A 225 -22.58 31.36 28.78
C GLU A 225 -23.65 32.28 28.21
N VAL A 226 -24.50 31.76 27.31
CA VAL A 226 -25.60 32.53 26.73
C VAL A 226 -26.61 32.94 27.81
N LEU A 227 -26.97 32.03 28.72
CA LEU A 227 -27.88 32.32 29.84
C LEU A 227 -27.33 33.41 30.76
N ALA A 228 -26.02 33.35 31.05
CA ALA A 228 -25.33 34.34 31.88
C ALA A 228 -25.33 35.73 31.21
N GLY A 229 -25.09 35.80 29.89
CA GLY A 229 -25.10 37.08 29.16
C GLY A 229 -26.50 37.69 28.95
N GLN A 230 -27.53 36.85 28.80
CA GLN A 230 -28.90 37.28 28.49
C GLN A 230 -29.76 37.56 29.74
N HIS A 231 -29.17 37.62 30.94
CA HIS A 231 -29.90 37.77 32.21
C HIS A 231 -31.05 36.75 32.37
N GLY A 232 -30.84 35.52 31.89
CA GLY A 232 -31.81 34.42 32.00
C GLY A 232 -33.02 34.48 31.06
N LYS A 233 -33.12 35.43 30.11
CA LYS A 233 -34.22 35.49 29.13
C LYS A 233 -33.88 34.84 27.80
N LEU A 234 -33.71 33.52 27.79
CA LEU A 234 -33.77 32.77 26.53
C LEU A 234 -35.22 32.38 26.23
N THR A 235 -35.84 33.07 25.27
CA THR A 235 -37.16 32.67 24.72
C THR A 235 -37.06 32.45 23.21
N GLY A 236 -37.20 31.20 22.75
CA GLY A 236 -37.13 30.84 21.33
C GLY A 236 -35.92 29.97 20.94
N ASP A 237 -35.76 29.76 19.63
CA ASP A 237 -34.69 28.97 19.04
C ASP A 237 -33.44 29.85 18.82
N TYR A 238 -32.29 29.48 19.43
CA TYR A 238 -31.05 30.26 19.44
C TYR A 238 -29.85 29.51 18.83
N GLY A 239 -30.09 28.55 17.95
CA GLY A 239 -29.04 27.68 17.38
C GLY A 239 -27.89 28.44 16.74
N HIS A 240 -28.18 29.52 16.01
CA HIS A 240 -27.19 30.42 15.42
C HIS A 240 -26.28 31.04 16.49
N LEU A 241 -26.90 31.61 17.54
CA LEU A 241 -26.17 32.25 18.63
C LEU A 241 -25.29 31.23 19.35
N LEU A 242 -25.86 30.07 19.74
CA LEU A 242 -25.12 29.00 20.40
C LEU A 242 -23.97 28.49 19.53
N ALA A 243 -24.18 28.33 18.22
CA ALA A 243 -23.14 27.89 17.30
C ALA A 243 -22.01 28.93 17.20
N ASP A 244 -22.34 30.21 17.13
CA ASP A 244 -21.36 31.30 17.09
C ASP A 244 -20.59 31.44 18.41
N PHE A 245 -21.18 31.07 19.55
CA PHE A 245 -20.48 30.97 20.84
C PHE A 245 -19.43 29.86 20.89
N ILE A 246 -19.59 28.80 20.10
CA ILE A 246 -18.65 27.66 20.06
C ILE A 246 -17.56 27.88 19.00
N ARG A 247 -17.89 28.50 17.87
CA ARG A 247 -16.96 28.73 16.76
C ARG A 247 -15.75 29.56 17.17
N ASN A 248 -14.62 29.28 16.52
CA ASN A 248 -13.38 30.03 16.65
C ASN A 248 -12.88 30.13 18.11
N ARG A 249 -13.00 29.03 18.87
CA ARG A 249 -12.61 28.96 20.27
C ARG A 249 -11.97 27.63 20.59
N THR A 250 -11.09 27.67 21.57
CA THR A 250 -10.66 26.48 22.29
C THR A 250 -11.44 26.40 23.59
N LEU A 251 -12.08 25.27 23.82
CA LEU A 251 -12.87 24.99 25.02
C LEU A 251 -12.13 23.95 25.85
N ASP A 252 -11.95 24.23 27.15
CA ASP A 252 -11.37 23.27 28.10
C ASP A 252 -12.47 22.35 28.61
N LEU A 253 -12.53 21.14 28.07
CA LEU A 253 -13.53 20.12 28.36
C LEU A 253 -12.94 19.01 29.25
N GLN A 254 -13.77 18.10 29.77
CA GLN A 254 -13.26 16.93 30.51
C GLN A 254 -12.38 16.04 29.63
N VAL A 255 -12.69 15.95 28.33
CA VAL A 255 -11.86 15.24 27.35
C VAL A 255 -10.54 15.97 26.99
N GLY A 256 -10.27 17.11 27.62
CA GLY A 256 -9.14 17.98 27.32
C GLY A 256 -9.50 19.17 26.43
N PRO A 257 -8.50 19.98 26.02
CA PRO A 257 -8.74 21.14 25.18
C PRO A 257 -9.28 20.73 23.82
N TRP A 258 -10.36 21.39 23.39
CA TRP A 258 -11.01 21.15 22.11
C TRP A 258 -11.17 22.44 21.32
N MET A 259 -10.41 22.52 20.23
CA MET A 259 -10.38 23.69 19.37
C MET A 259 -11.38 23.54 18.23
N MET A 260 -12.30 24.50 18.16
CA MET A 260 -13.31 24.65 17.12
C MET A 260 -12.95 25.84 16.26
N ASN A 261 -12.91 25.66 14.95
CA ASN A 261 -12.53 26.75 14.07
C ASN A 261 -13.71 27.68 13.72
N SER A 262 -13.43 28.68 12.89
CA SER A 262 -14.41 29.68 12.47
C SER A 262 -15.57 29.15 11.60
N ARG A 263 -15.41 27.96 11.00
CA ARG A 263 -16.45 27.29 10.21
C ARG A 263 -17.32 26.37 11.06
N GLY A 264 -16.86 26.00 12.24
CA GLY A 264 -17.62 25.16 13.17
C GLY A 264 -17.24 23.68 13.12
N PHE A 265 -16.03 23.36 12.68
CA PHE A 265 -15.48 22.01 12.83
C PHE A 265 -14.33 21.98 13.83
N ALA A 266 -14.19 20.84 14.50
CA ALA A 266 -13.06 20.56 15.34
C ALA A 266 -11.77 20.55 14.52
N GLN A 267 -10.74 21.23 15.01
CA GLN A 267 -9.42 21.08 14.42
C GLN A 267 -8.88 19.69 14.75
N VAL A 268 -8.60 18.93 13.69
CA VAL A 268 -8.14 17.56 13.74
C VAL A 268 -6.72 17.46 13.22
N GLY A 269 -5.97 16.53 13.81
CA GLY A 269 -4.63 16.16 13.36
C GLY A 269 -4.67 14.83 12.63
N VAL A 270 -3.88 14.72 11.57
CA VAL A 270 -3.61 13.45 10.88
C VAL A 270 -2.13 13.12 10.99
N GLN A 271 -1.79 11.85 10.84
CA GLN A 271 -0.41 11.42 11.00
C GLN A 271 -0.03 10.30 10.04
N ILE A 272 1.26 10.25 9.70
CA ILE A 272 1.85 9.18 8.91
C ILE A 272 2.96 8.53 9.71
N ALA A 273 2.87 7.21 9.77
CA ALA A 273 3.89 6.38 10.37
C ALA A 273 4.59 5.52 9.32
N SER A 274 5.88 5.30 9.53
CA SER A 274 6.70 4.35 8.79
C SER A 274 7.02 3.15 9.67
N PHE A 275 7.14 1.98 9.06
CA PHE A 275 7.48 0.78 9.80
C PHE A 275 8.97 0.76 10.20
N ASP A 276 9.24 0.74 11.50
CA ASP A 276 10.58 0.48 12.01
C ASP A 276 10.83 -1.03 12.11
N TRP A 277 11.73 -1.52 11.26
CA TRP A 277 12.12 -2.92 11.20
C TRP A 277 12.74 -3.46 12.50
N GLN A 278 13.46 -2.62 13.24
CA GLN A 278 14.16 -3.04 14.46
C GLN A 278 13.15 -3.33 15.57
N THR A 279 12.26 -2.37 15.81
CA THR A 279 11.21 -2.50 16.84
C THR A 279 10.04 -3.34 16.38
N GLY A 280 9.81 -3.46 15.07
CA GLY A 280 8.64 -4.13 14.50
C GLY A 280 7.34 -3.34 14.66
N HIS A 281 7.44 -2.02 14.88
CA HIS A 281 6.31 -1.12 15.12
C HIS A 281 6.31 0.06 14.14
N PHE A 282 5.12 0.63 13.91
CA PHE A 282 4.97 1.87 13.16
C PHE A 282 5.37 3.06 14.03
N GLN A 283 6.23 3.92 13.49
CA GLN A 283 6.66 5.16 14.15
C GLN A 283 6.21 6.36 13.34
N VAL A 284 5.50 7.27 14.00
CA VAL A 284 5.02 8.52 13.39
C VAL A 284 6.21 9.39 13.04
N PHE A 285 6.37 9.74 11.76
CA PHE A 285 7.43 10.65 11.31
C PHE A 285 6.88 11.96 10.74
N MET A 286 5.60 12.02 10.39
CA MET A 286 4.96 13.21 9.86
C MET A 286 3.57 13.39 10.47
N LYS A 287 3.20 14.63 10.79
CA LYS A 287 1.84 15.02 11.18
C LYS A 287 1.36 16.13 10.28
N ALA A 288 0.05 16.28 10.17
CA ALA A 288 -0.53 17.50 9.65
C ALA A 288 -1.70 17.96 10.46
N THR A 289 -1.88 19.27 10.43
CA THR A 289 -3.03 19.95 11.00
C THR A 289 -3.82 20.59 9.88
N GLU A 290 -5.14 20.56 9.99
CA GLU A 290 -6.00 21.22 9.03
C GLU A 290 -5.86 22.75 9.12
N ASN A 291 -5.76 23.40 7.95
CA ASN A 291 -5.74 24.83 7.79
C ASN A 291 -7.17 25.38 7.60
N ASP A 292 -7.54 26.34 8.44
CA ASP A 292 -8.91 26.87 8.54
C ASP A 292 -9.42 27.61 7.29
N ILE A 293 -8.51 28.09 6.43
CA ILE A 293 -8.86 28.95 5.29
C ILE A 293 -9.02 28.14 4.01
N GLU A 294 -8.06 27.27 3.72
CA GLU A 294 -7.94 26.66 2.39
C GLU A 294 -8.47 25.22 2.33
N GLU A 295 -8.91 24.65 3.46
CA GLU A 295 -9.19 23.22 3.56
C GLU A 295 -7.97 22.43 3.06
N THR A 296 -6.78 22.84 3.49
CA THR A 296 -5.52 22.17 3.19
C THR A 296 -4.92 21.63 4.48
N PHE A 297 -3.92 20.79 4.35
CA PHE A 297 -3.20 20.22 5.50
C PHE A 297 -1.77 20.69 5.48
N ASP A 298 -1.34 21.29 6.59
CA ASP A 298 0.03 21.73 6.79
C ASP A 298 0.85 20.58 7.37
N TRP A 299 1.62 19.90 6.51
CA TRP A 299 2.42 18.73 6.87
C TRP A 299 3.78 19.12 7.47
N ILE A 300 4.07 18.57 8.64
CA ILE A 300 5.29 18.80 9.40
C ILE A 300 5.95 17.45 9.73
N ARG A 301 7.25 17.34 9.44
CA ARG A 301 8.07 16.20 9.84
C ARG A 301 8.50 16.35 11.30
N ILE A 302 8.23 15.35 12.14
CA ILE A 302 8.45 15.44 13.59
C ILE A 302 9.84 14.95 14.01
N ASN A 303 10.41 14.01 13.25
CA ASN A 303 11.73 13.46 13.57
C ASN A 303 12.55 13.24 12.29
N SER A 304 13.53 14.11 12.05
CA SER A 304 14.34 14.10 10.81
C SER A 304 15.46 13.06 10.80
N THR A 305 15.82 12.49 11.95
CA THR A 305 17.03 11.66 12.09
C THR A 305 16.76 10.17 11.91
N GLN A 306 15.50 9.74 11.97
CA GLN A 306 15.15 8.34 11.81
C GLN A 306 14.97 7.97 10.34
N SER A 307 15.41 6.78 9.97
CA SER A 307 15.16 6.19 8.66
C SER A 307 13.65 5.98 8.47
N VAL A 308 13.06 6.64 7.49
CA VAL A 308 11.64 6.53 7.15
C VAL A 308 11.39 5.43 6.11
N TRP A 309 12.30 5.23 5.15
CA TRP A 309 12.08 4.33 4.02
C TRP A 309 13.29 3.44 3.75
N PHE A 310 13.21 2.15 4.10
CA PHE A 310 14.30 1.18 3.86
C PHE A 310 15.71 1.57 4.37
N GLY A 311 15.81 2.37 5.43
CA GLY A 311 17.11 2.87 5.90
C GLY A 311 17.39 4.31 5.47
N GLN A 312 16.54 4.91 4.64
CA GLN A 312 16.72 6.24 4.06
C GLN A 312 15.85 7.27 4.79
N ALA A 313 16.34 8.51 4.87
CA ALA A 313 15.62 9.62 5.49
C ALA A 313 14.44 10.10 4.63
N ASP A 314 14.49 9.88 3.31
CA ASP A 314 13.52 10.41 2.36
C ASP A 314 12.63 9.33 1.77
N LEU A 315 11.39 9.70 1.46
CA LEU A 315 10.46 8.84 0.73
C LEU A 315 10.85 8.79 -0.75
N PRO A 316 10.55 7.68 -1.46
CA PRO A 316 10.83 7.58 -2.88
C PRO A 316 9.98 8.59 -3.65
N THR A 317 10.49 9.03 -4.80
CA THR A 317 9.74 9.86 -5.74
C THR A 317 8.54 9.09 -6.29
N GLY A 318 7.44 9.81 -6.57
CA GLY A 318 6.20 9.21 -7.06
C GLY A 318 6.33 8.59 -8.47
N LEU A 319 7.27 9.13 -9.27
CA LEU A 319 7.67 8.57 -10.55
C LEU A 319 9.06 7.94 -10.43
N PRO A 320 9.33 6.81 -11.11
CA PRO A 320 10.69 6.31 -11.21
C PRO A 320 11.56 7.31 -11.99
N LEU A 321 12.85 7.37 -11.65
CA LEU A 321 13.85 8.18 -12.40
C LEU A 321 13.77 7.91 -13.91
N CYS A 322 13.53 6.65 -14.24
CA CYS A 322 13.15 6.18 -15.56
C CYS A 322 11.65 6.33 -15.76
N ARG A 323 11.20 7.15 -16.71
CA ARG A 323 9.78 7.30 -17.01
C ARG A 323 9.15 5.91 -17.25
N LEU A 324 7.99 5.66 -16.64
CA LEU A 324 7.26 4.40 -16.81
C LEU A 324 7.03 4.12 -18.31
N GLY A 325 7.57 3.01 -18.80
CA GLY A 325 7.45 2.62 -20.20
C GLY A 325 8.44 3.27 -21.18
N SER A 326 9.37 4.13 -20.73
CA SER A 326 10.43 4.62 -21.63
C SER A 326 11.45 3.52 -21.91
N GLU A 327 11.77 3.30 -23.19
CA GLU A 327 12.85 2.40 -23.63
C GLU A 327 14.22 2.83 -23.09
N GLU A 328 14.36 4.10 -22.70
CA GLU A 328 15.60 4.72 -22.18
C GLU A 328 16.23 3.92 -21.04
N CYS A 329 15.44 3.27 -20.16
CA CYS A 329 15.99 2.42 -19.09
C CYS A 329 15.95 0.91 -19.38
N GLN A 330 15.41 0.49 -20.52
CA GLN A 330 15.62 -0.87 -21.02
C GLN A 330 16.96 -1.01 -21.76
N THR A 331 17.59 0.10 -22.13
CA THR A 331 18.94 0.11 -22.72
C THR A 331 19.97 -0.59 -21.83
N GLU A 332 19.79 -0.57 -20.50
CA GLU A 332 20.71 -1.26 -19.60
C GLU A 332 20.60 -2.82 -19.69
N LYS A 333 19.47 -3.35 -20.15
CA LYS A 333 19.33 -4.80 -20.39
C LYS A 333 19.77 -5.18 -21.79
N THR A 334 19.51 -4.33 -22.78
CA THR A 334 19.97 -4.58 -24.15
C THR A 334 21.49 -4.47 -24.27
N TRP A 335 22.19 -3.57 -23.56
CA TRP A 335 23.66 -3.58 -23.61
C TRP A 335 24.26 -4.85 -23.01
N ARG A 336 23.72 -5.39 -21.90
CA ARG A 336 24.23 -6.66 -21.33
C ARG A 336 24.01 -7.83 -22.29
N ALA A 337 22.85 -7.89 -22.94
CA ALA A 337 22.57 -8.88 -23.96
C ALA A 337 23.46 -8.70 -25.21
N GLN A 338 23.71 -7.46 -25.64
CA GLN A 338 24.61 -7.15 -26.75
C GLN A 338 26.07 -7.49 -26.42
N VAL A 339 26.56 -7.16 -25.23
CA VAL A 339 27.93 -7.49 -24.78
C VAL A 339 28.11 -9.00 -24.63
N ALA A 340 27.11 -9.71 -24.09
CA ALA A 340 27.14 -11.17 -24.05
C ALA A 340 27.13 -11.77 -25.47
N GLY A 341 26.30 -11.26 -26.37
CA GLY A 341 26.24 -11.68 -27.77
C GLY A 341 27.56 -11.44 -28.53
N ILE A 342 28.17 -10.27 -28.35
CA ILE A 342 29.47 -9.92 -28.94
C ILE A 342 30.56 -10.84 -28.37
N SER A 343 30.56 -11.08 -27.06
CA SER A 343 31.54 -11.96 -26.41
C SER A 343 31.46 -13.39 -26.94
N CYS A 344 30.26 -13.96 -27.06
CA CYS A 344 30.06 -15.29 -27.66
C CYS A 344 30.51 -15.32 -29.13
N SER A 345 30.25 -14.27 -29.90
CA SER A 345 30.64 -14.18 -31.32
C SER A 345 32.16 -14.13 -31.48
N VAL A 346 32.86 -13.38 -30.60
CA VAL A 346 34.33 -13.31 -30.59
C VAL A 346 34.95 -14.65 -30.19
N LEU A 347 34.40 -15.31 -29.17
CA LEU A 347 34.87 -16.64 -28.74
C LEU A 347 34.68 -17.70 -29.84
N LEU A 348 33.54 -17.67 -30.55
CA LEU A 348 33.29 -18.54 -31.71
C LEU A 348 34.27 -18.27 -32.86
N ALA A 349 34.51 -16.99 -33.20
CA ALA A 349 35.46 -16.62 -34.25
C ALA A 349 36.89 -17.06 -33.91
N LEU A 350 37.32 -16.91 -32.65
CA LEU A 350 38.62 -17.38 -32.17
C LEU A 350 38.72 -18.90 -32.21
N ALA A 351 37.67 -19.63 -31.81
CA ALA A 351 37.65 -21.09 -31.88
C ALA A 351 37.79 -21.58 -33.33
N VAL A 352 37.08 -20.96 -34.28
CA VAL A 352 37.18 -21.27 -35.72
C VAL A 352 38.59 -20.97 -36.25
N LEU A 353 39.20 -19.85 -35.85
CA LEU A 353 40.58 -19.51 -36.20
C LEU A 353 41.58 -20.53 -35.67
N VAL A 354 41.44 -20.97 -34.42
CA VAL A 354 42.31 -22.00 -33.82
C VAL A 354 42.17 -23.33 -34.56
N VAL A 355 40.94 -23.76 -34.85
CA VAL A 355 40.69 -25.01 -35.59
C VAL A 355 41.26 -24.93 -37.01
N THR A 356 41.07 -23.82 -37.72
CA THR A 356 41.60 -23.65 -39.09
C THR A 356 43.13 -23.58 -39.12
N LEU A 357 43.75 -22.92 -38.15
CA LEU A 357 45.21 -22.93 -37.99
C LEU A 357 45.74 -24.32 -37.64
N TRP A 358 45.04 -25.06 -36.77
CA TRP A 358 45.41 -26.43 -36.39
C TRP A 358 45.32 -27.38 -37.59
N ILE A 359 44.23 -27.32 -38.37
CA ILE A 359 44.08 -28.09 -39.62
C ILE A 359 45.19 -27.74 -40.61
N SER A 360 45.51 -26.45 -40.78
CA SER A 360 46.57 -26.00 -41.69
C SER A 360 47.95 -26.50 -41.24
N PHE A 361 48.21 -26.49 -39.93
CA PHE A 361 49.44 -27.02 -39.35
C PHE A 361 49.55 -28.54 -39.55
N CYS A 362 48.48 -29.30 -39.31
CA CYS A 362 48.44 -30.74 -39.58
C CYS A 362 48.66 -31.04 -41.07
N HIS A 363 48.05 -30.28 -41.98
CA HIS A 363 48.28 -30.43 -43.42
C HIS A 363 49.74 -30.15 -43.81
N PHE A 364 50.35 -29.13 -43.21
CA PHE A 364 51.76 -28.81 -43.44
C PHE A 364 52.68 -29.93 -42.95
N ASP A 365 52.45 -30.45 -41.74
CA ASP A 365 53.27 -31.52 -41.16
C ASP A 365 53.13 -32.84 -41.95
N ILE A 366 51.90 -33.20 -42.34
CA ILE A 366 51.65 -34.32 -43.25
C ILE A 366 52.39 -34.11 -44.59
N SER A 367 52.30 -32.92 -45.18
CA SER A 367 53.00 -32.61 -46.44
C SER A 367 54.52 -32.68 -46.30
N CYS A 368 55.08 -32.25 -45.16
CA CYS A 368 56.50 -32.37 -44.85
C CYS A 368 56.93 -33.84 -44.66
N GLN A 369 56.14 -34.66 -43.97
CA GLN A 369 56.40 -36.10 -43.86
C GLN A 369 56.32 -36.81 -45.21
N TRP A 370 55.36 -36.46 -46.07
CA TRP A 370 55.31 -37.00 -47.43
C TRP A 370 56.50 -36.57 -48.28
N ARG A 371 57.02 -35.35 -48.09
CA ARG A 371 58.23 -34.89 -48.80
C ARG A 371 59.48 -35.63 -48.34
N LEU A 372 59.62 -35.85 -47.03
CA LEU A 372 60.74 -36.61 -46.46
C LEU A 372 60.68 -38.10 -46.85
N LYS A 373 59.50 -38.72 -46.88
CA LYS A 373 59.33 -40.10 -47.36
C LYS A 373 59.41 -40.23 -48.90
N GLY A 374 59.15 -39.15 -49.63
CA GLY A 374 59.26 -39.10 -51.09
C GLY A 374 60.71 -39.19 -51.60
N GLU A 375 61.68 -38.75 -50.81
CA GLU A 375 63.12 -38.87 -51.16
C GLU A 375 63.70 -40.25 -50.85
N GLU A 376 63.11 -41.03 -49.94
CA GLU A 376 63.53 -42.42 -49.67
C GLU A 376 62.89 -43.47 -50.62
N ALA A 377 61.92 -43.07 -51.45
CA ALA A 377 61.17 -43.99 -52.32
C ALA A 377 61.77 -44.17 -53.74
N LEU A 378 62.91 -43.56 -54.08
CA LEU A 378 63.54 -43.66 -55.41
C LEU A 378 64.54 -44.81 -55.58
N THR A 379 64.66 -45.71 -54.62
CA THR A 379 65.42 -46.96 -54.78
C THR A 379 64.66 -48.15 -54.22
N VAL A 380 63.69 -48.68 -54.96
CA VAL A 380 63.25 -50.07 -54.78
C VAL A 380 63.07 -50.75 -56.14
N PRO A 381 63.72 -51.92 -56.35
CA PRO A 381 63.65 -52.67 -57.59
C PRO A 381 62.38 -53.52 -57.70
N HIS A 382 61.98 -53.70 -58.96
CA HIS A 382 61.05 -54.68 -59.51
C HIS A 382 61.04 -56.04 -58.77
N TRP A 383 60.03 -56.33 -57.95
CA TRP A 383 59.64 -57.72 -57.62
C TRP A 383 58.12 -57.88 -57.42
N ASN A 384 57.58 -58.72 -58.31
CA ASN A 384 56.44 -59.63 -58.21
C ASN A 384 55.10 -59.20 -57.59
N LEU A 385 54.20 -58.95 -58.55
CA LEU A 385 52.75 -59.13 -58.54
C LEU A 385 52.35 -60.60 -58.31
N LYS A 386 51.83 -60.96 -57.12
CA LYS A 386 50.77 -61.98 -56.91
C LYS A 386 50.49 -62.19 -55.41
N LEU A 387 49.21 -62.39 -55.10
CA LEU A 387 48.62 -62.81 -53.82
C LEU A 387 48.50 -61.75 -52.71
N LEU A 388 47.31 -61.13 -52.64
CA LEU A 388 46.42 -61.17 -51.46
C LEU A 388 45.11 -60.43 -51.77
N LEU A 389 44.24 -61.12 -52.51
CA LEU A 389 42.80 -60.89 -52.51
C LEU A 389 42.20 -61.81 -51.44
N SER A 390 41.96 -61.31 -50.24
CA SER A 390 40.90 -61.80 -49.34
C SER A 390 40.93 -61.02 -48.02
N ASN A 391 39.95 -60.14 -47.83
CA ASN A 391 39.20 -59.96 -46.57
C ASN A 391 38.39 -58.67 -46.66
N PHE A 392 37.31 -58.74 -47.43
CA PHE A 392 36.13 -57.90 -47.26
C PHE A 392 35.08 -58.76 -46.55
N GLY A 393 34.75 -58.38 -45.31
CA GLY A 393 33.52 -58.76 -44.59
C GLY A 393 33.21 -57.57 -43.67
N HIS A 394 32.18 -56.78 -44.00
CA HIS A 394 30.88 -56.77 -43.33
C HIS A 394 31.03 -56.71 -41.80
N GLU A 395 30.63 -55.61 -41.15
CA GLU A 395 29.24 -55.44 -40.72
C GLU A 395 28.84 -53.96 -40.48
N ALA A 396 27.59 -53.67 -40.81
CA ALA A 396 26.72 -52.62 -40.27
C ALA A 396 25.28 -53.18 -40.31
N PRO A 397 24.26 -52.60 -39.66
CA PRO A 397 24.12 -51.98 -38.34
C PRO A 397 23.02 -52.72 -37.51
N PRO A 398 22.47 -52.18 -36.39
CA PRO A 398 21.26 -51.33 -36.46
C PRO A 398 21.32 -50.17 -35.41
N SER A 399 20.81 -48.93 -35.57
CA SER A 399 19.47 -48.38 -35.89
C SER A 399 18.33 -48.86 -35.00
N ASP A 400 17.76 -47.92 -34.21
CA ASP A 400 16.54 -47.94 -33.37
C ASP A 400 16.94 -47.67 -31.89
N ASP A 401 16.44 -46.68 -31.14
CA ASP A 401 15.07 -46.15 -31.07
C ASP A 401 15.00 -44.64 -30.75
N ILE A 402 13.95 -44.01 -31.30
CA ILE A 402 13.36 -42.74 -30.89
C ILE A 402 12.02 -43.09 -30.18
N VAL A 403 11.63 -42.28 -29.18
CA VAL A 403 10.24 -41.95 -28.75
C VAL A 403 9.75 -42.52 -27.39
N ARG A 404 9.20 -41.58 -26.59
CA ARG A 404 8.35 -41.66 -25.35
C ARG A 404 9.12 -41.86 -24.03
N ALA A 405 8.89 -41.06 -23.00
CA ALA A 405 7.58 -40.75 -22.44
C ALA A 405 7.36 -39.27 -22.06
N VAL A 406 6.20 -38.76 -22.48
CA VAL A 406 5.40 -37.74 -21.82
C VAL A 406 4.29 -38.49 -21.08
N SER A 407 3.87 -37.93 -19.93
CA SER A 407 2.52 -38.01 -19.34
C SER A 407 2.34 -38.86 -18.08
N LEU A 408 1.60 -38.25 -17.14
CA LEU A 408 0.86 -38.80 -15.99
C LEU A 408 1.73 -39.00 -14.72
N ASP A 409 1.38 -38.53 -13.52
CA ASP A 409 0.06 -38.19 -13.00
C ASP A 409 0.10 -37.06 -11.96
N SER A 410 -0.87 -36.16 -12.10
CA SER A 410 -1.45 -35.37 -11.02
C SER A 410 -2.55 -36.21 -10.38
N GLN A 411 -2.46 -36.50 -9.09
CA GLN A 411 -3.63 -36.84 -8.28
C GLN A 411 -3.67 -35.91 -7.08
N ASN A 412 -4.49 -34.86 -7.24
CA ASN A 412 -5.15 -34.18 -6.15
C ASN A 412 -6.35 -35.06 -5.75
N ASP A 413 -6.31 -35.57 -4.52
CA ASP A 413 -7.48 -36.07 -3.81
C ASP A 413 -7.58 -35.27 -2.51
N TYR A 414 -8.45 -34.26 -2.51
CA TYR A 414 -8.96 -33.66 -1.27
C TYR A 414 -10.47 -33.75 -1.32
N GLY A 415 -10.98 -34.65 -0.49
CA GLY A 415 -12.40 -34.86 -0.27
C GLY A 415 -13.05 -33.61 0.32
N LEU A 416 -14.15 -33.22 -0.32
CA LEU A 416 -15.21 -32.44 0.30
C LEU A 416 -15.94 -33.34 1.31
N SER A 417 -16.06 -32.86 2.54
CA SER A 417 -17.02 -33.36 3.51
C SER A 417 -18.07 -32.28 3.75
N ASP A 418 -19.30 -32.68 3.50
CA ASP A 418 -20.58 -32.01 3.71
C ASP A 418 -20.71 -31.34 5.08
N GLU A 419 -21.15 -30.08 5.12
CA GLU A 419 -22.51 -29.70 5.51
C GLU A 419 -23.06 -30.39 6.77
N ASN A 420 -23.20 -29.61 7.85
CA ASN A 420 -24.38 -29.75 8.72
C ASN A 420 -24.69 -28.40 9.41
N PRO A 421 -25.93 -27.88 9.31
CA PRO A 421 -26.37 -26.68 10.02
C PRO A 421 -27.09 -27.03 11.33
N GLN A 422 -26.75 -26.34 12.40
CA GLN A 422 -27.64 -26.02 13.53
C GLN A 422 -27.37 -24.61 14.02
#